data_AF-A0A6J3C8Z6-F1
#
_entry.id   AF-A0A6J3C8Z6-F1
#
_cell.length_a   1.000
_cell.length_b   1.000
_cell.length_c   1.000
_cell.angle_alpha   90.00
_cell.angle_beta   90.00
_cell.angle_gamma   90.00
#
_symmetry.space_group_name_H-M   'P 1'
#
loop_
_entity.id
_entity.type
_entity.pdbx_description
1 polymer ?
#
loop_
_entity_poly.entity_id
_entity_poly.type
_entity_poly.pdbx_seq_one_letter_code
_entity_poly.pdbx_strand_id
1 'polypeptide(L)'
;MLFKTKLVLKWLITLTFLFQLIPEMKAFRILAPQYVCPKQEDDVIEKADNTIITLQSTSSDVLKVQWTVRWKTLISPTQRFTIMLWRTVRELEKKLNGPQVEPNVYFIENSDLLSGVEYIFNVSEIEPNSDTDEPKSFNIDNTQGDQKLTMEGRTDKFSLILVGSQDTYVDMEFVLDAQVTSCQATQDYYFMWTIKNELGESINVSHIRGSRLSIPKYSLKAGFTYDINCELYKKSDDCFITQTTLPFRVHHRGIEVYLNVDTIITTVHSPFNIEALVINHDNYESLSVST
;
A
#
# COMPACT_ATOMS: atom_id res chain seq x y z
N MET A 1 39.65 -48.92 50.09
CA MET A 1 38.26 -48.39 50.14
C MET A 1 37.82 -48.12 48.71
N LEU A 2 36.69 -48.71 48.32
CA LEU A 2 36.09 -48.60 46.99
C LEU A 2 35.77 -47.15 46.62
N PHE A 3 35.85 -46.80 45.33
CA PHE A 3 34.66 -46.32 44.61
C PHE A 3 34.78 -46.62 43.10
N LYS A 4 33.97 -47.58 42.65
CA LYS A 4 33.50 -47.73 41.27
C LYS A 4 32.34 -46.74 41.08
N THR A 5 32.32 -45.96 40.00
CA THR A 5 31.10 -45.38 39.40
C THR A 5 31.45 -44.87 38.00
N LYS A 6 31.27 -45.72 36.97
CA LYS A 6 30.13 -45.68 36.02
C LYS A 6 29.95 -44.35 35.30
N LEU A 7 30.53 -44.33 34.09
CA LEU A 7 29.91 -43.89 32.83
C LEU A 7 28.44 -43.43 32.98
N VAL A 8 28.21 -42.11 32.95
CA VAL A 8 26.88 -41.56 32.70
C VAL A 8 26.91 -40.94 31.31
N LEU A 9 26.14 -41.59 30.45
CA LEU A 9 25.85 -41.30 29.05
C LEU A 9 25.45 -39.82 28.89
N LYS A 10 26.29 -39.03 28.22
CA LYS A 10 25.93 -37.70 27.73
C LYS A 10 24.81 -37.86 26.70
N TRP A 11 23.57 -37.65 27.11
CA TRP A 11 22.46 -37.39 26.20
C TRP A 11 22.69 -36.00 25.59
N LEU A 12 23.31 -35.99 24.41
CA LEU A 12 23.34 -34.83 23.53
C LEU A 12 21.94 -34.72 22.89
N ILE A 13 21.03 -34.03 23.55
CA ILE A 13 19.76 -33.63 22.92
C ILE A 13 20.12 -32.45 22.00
N THR A 14 20.47 -32.77 20.76
CA THR A 14 20.45 -31.80 19.66
C THR A 14 18.99 -31.43 19.42
N LEU A 15 18.54 -30.37 20.10
CA LEU A 15 17.28 -29.71 19.83
C LEU A 15 17.46 -28.93 18.52
N THR A 16 17.29 -29.62 17.38
CA THR A 16 17.10 -28.95 16.09
C THR A 16 15.75 -28.24 16.16
N PHE A 17 15.77 -26.96 16.53
CA PHE A 17 14.69 -26.04 16.20
C PHE A 17 14.63 -25.98 14.67
N LEU A 18 13.79 -26.82 14.06
CA LEU A 18 13.21 -26.49 12.77
C LEU A 18 12.29 -25.30 13.05
N PHE A 19 12.84 -24.08 12.94
CA PHE A 19 12.03 -22.93 12.57
C PHE A 19 11.47 -23.29 11.19
N GLN A 20 10.26 -23.83 11.15
CA GLN A 20 9.46 -23.77 9.94
C GLN A 20 9.31 -22.27 9.67
N LEU A 21 10.03 -21.77 8.68
CA LEU A 21 9.69 -20.52 8.01
C LEU A 21 8.27 -20.76 7.49
N ILE A 22 7.27 -20.34 8.28
CA ILE A 22 5.94 -20.10 7.77
C ILE A 22 6.18 -19.09 6.65
N PRO A 23 5.86 -19.42 5.38
CA PRO A 23 6.00 -18.43 4.31
C PRO A 23 5.19 -17.21 4.74
N GLU A 24 5.90 -16.11 4.96
CA GLU A 24 5.29 -14.84 5.30
C GLU A 24 4.54 -14.39 4.04
N MET A 25 3.20 -14.45 4.10
CA MET A 25 2.33 -14.14 2.97
C MET A 25 2.58 -12.70 2.51
N LYS A 26 2.51 -12.48 1.19
CA LYS A 26 2.97 -11.23 0.60
C LYS A 26 1.94 -10.16 0.82
N ALA A 27 2.23 -9.22 1.71
CA ALA A 27 1.42 -8.02 1.85
C ALA A 27 1.32 -7.28 0.49
N PHE A 28 0.11 -7.14 -0.03
CA PHE A 28 -0.17 -6.33 -1.23
C PHE A 28 -1.29 -5.31 -1.01
N ARG A 29 -1.31 -4.23 -1.77
CA ARG A 29 -2.36 -3.21 -1.75
C ARG A 29 -3.01 -3.06 -3.11
N ILE A 30 -4.23 -2.54 -3.11
CA ILE A 30 -5.03 -2.31 -4.32
C ILE A 30 -5.07 -0.81 -4.59
N LEU A 31 -4.64 -0.42 -5.79
CA LEU A 31 -4.77 0.93 -6.32
C LEU A 31 -5.89 0.92 -7.36
N ALA A 32 -7.05 1.45 -7.00
CA ALA A 32 -8.21 1.50 -7.87
C ALA A 32 -8.99 2.81 -7.65
N PRO A 33 -9.65 3.35 -8.70
CA PRO A 33 -10.53 4.49 -8.52
C PRO A 33 -11.81 4.08 -7.78
N GLN A 34 -12.37 5.01 -7.00
CA GLN A 34 -13.60 4.79 -6.23
C GLN A 34 -14.88 4.97 -7.08
N TYR A 35 -14.79 5.66 -8.22
CA TYR A 35 -15.92 6.03 -9.06
C TYR A 35 -15.59 5.90 -10.55
N VAL A 36 -16.59 5.57 -11.36
CA VAL A 36 -16.53 5.64 -12.83
C VAL A 36 -17.20 6.91 -13.31
N CYS A 37 -16.55 7.65 -14.20
CA CYS A 37 -17.08 8.88 -14.74
C CYS A 37 -17.96 8.61 -15.97
N PRO A 38 -19.16 9.22 -16.05
CA PRO A 38 -20.03 9.06 -17.21
C PRO A 38 -19.41 9.68 -18.47
N LYS A 39 -19.69 9.05 -19.63
CA LYS A 39 -19.45 9.66 -20.94
C LYS A 39 -20.42 10.85 -21.12
N GLN A 40 -19.88 12.05 -21.36
CA GLN A 40 -20.70 13.18 -21.83
C GLN A 40 -20.47 13.34 -23.33
N GLU A 41 -21.55 13.35 -24.11
CA GLU A 41 -21.51 13.51 -25.58
C GLU A 41 -20.90 14.86 -26.04
N ASP A 42 -20.77 15.83 -25.13
CA ASP A 42 -20.34 17.20 -25.44
C ASP A 42 -18.92 17.53 -24.92
N ASP A 43 -18.22 16.57 -24.27
CA ASP A 43 -16.85 16.79 -23.77
C ASP A 43 -15.80 16.47 -24.85
N VAL A 44 -14.94 17.46 -25.16
CA VAL A 44 -13.78 17.36 -26.08
C VAL A 44 -12.65 16.47 -25.52
N ILE A 45 -12.78 16.00 -24.28
CA ILE A 45 -11.74 15.26 -23.57
C ILE A 45 -11.97 13.75 -23.80
N GLU A 46 -11.04 13.10 -24.49
CA GLU A 46 -10.94 11.64 -24.59
C GLU A 46 -10.81 11.04 -23.18
N LYS A 47 -11.94 10.67 -22.56
CA LYS A 47 -11.95 9.99 -21.26
C LYS A 47 -11.42 8.57 -21.45
N ALA A 48 -10.65 8.09 -20.46
CA ALA A 48 -10.19 6.71 -20.48
C ALA A 48 -11.40 5.75 -20.47
N ASP A 49 -11.52 4.95 -21.52
CA ASP A 49 -12.60 3.95 -21.66
C ASP A 49 -12.51 2.83 -20.62
N ASN A 50 -11.41 2.78 -19.87
CA ASN A 50 -11.06 1.69 -18.98
C ASN A 50 -10.77 2.20 -17.57
N THR A 51 -11.30 1.46 -16.59
CA THR A 51 -10.87 1.51 -15.20
C THR A 51 -9.65 0.61 -15.02
N ILE A 52 -8.54 1.19 -14.56
CA ILE A 52 -7.28 0.46 -14.30
C ILE A 52 -7.18 0.18 -12.81
N ILE A 53 -6.90 -1.09 -12.47
CA ILE A 53 -6.67 -1.55 -11.11
C ILE A 53 -5.26 -2.12 -11.03
N THR A 54 -4.45 -1.61 -10.11
CA THR A 54 -3.07 -2.08 -9.92
C THR A 54 -2.91 -2.70 -8.54
N LEU A 55 -2.38 -3.92 -8.49
CA LEU A 55 -1.95 -4.56 -7.25
C LEU A 55 -0.47 -4.25 -7.02
N GLN A 56 -0.15 -3.66 -5.88
CA GLN A 56 1.23 -3.39 -5.52
C GLN A 56 1.61 -4.26 -4.32
N SER A 57 2.54 -5.19 -4.52
CA SER A 57 3.12 -5.98 -3.43
C SER A 57 4.33 -5.26 -2.82
N THR A 58 4.62 -5.53 -1.56
CA THR A 58 5.89 -5.19 -0.91
C THR A 58 7.08 -5.93 -1.54
N SER A 59 6.82 -7.07 -2.18
CA SER A 59 7.80 -7.82 -2.97
C SER A 59 7.63 -7.51 -4.46
N SER A 60 8.70 -7.57 -5.25
CA SER A 60 8.65 -7.39 -6.72
C SER A 60 8.03 -8.57 -7.47
N ASP A 61 7.37 -9.48 -6.76
CA ASP A 61 6.90 -10.73 -7.33
C ASP A 61 5.48 -10.61 -7.93
N VAL A 62 5.21 -11.47 -8.90
CA VAL A 62 3.88 -11.58 -9.51
C VAL A 62 2.94 -12.25 -8.51
N LEU A 63 1.86 -11.56 -8.14
CA LEU A 63 0.86 -12.09 -7.22
C LEU A 63 -0.07 -13.05 -7.99
N LYS A 64 -0.28 -14.23 -7.43
CA LYS A 64 -1.35 -15.12 -7.89
C LYS A 64 -2.59 -14.80 -7.07
N VAL A 65 -3.62 -14.26 -7.69
CA VAL A 65 -4.82 -13.81 -6.97
C VAL A 65 -6.10 -14.40 -7.56
N GLN A 66 -7.11 -14.47 -6.71
CA GLN A 66 -8.48 -14.81 -7.06
C GLN A 66 -9.39 -13.60 -6.84
N TRP A 67 -10.17 -13.27 -7.86
CA TRP A 67 -11.15 -12.20 -7.83
C TRP A 67 -12.54 -12.75 -7.60
N THR A 68 -13.26 -12.15 -6.66
CA THR A 68 -14.71 -12.35 -6.47
C THR A 68 -15.40 -11.00 -6.50
N VAL A 69 -16.43 -10.86 -7.34
CA VAL A 69 -17.16 -9.61 -7.53
C VAL A 69 -18.56 -9.76 -6.97
N ARG A 70 -18.90 -8.88 -6.04
CA ARG A 70 -20.23 -8.73 -5.46
C ARG A 70 -20.81 -7.39 -5.91
N TRP A 71 -22.12 -7.22 -5.75
CA TRP A 71 -22.80 -6.00 -6.14
C TRP A 71 -23.91 -5.63 -5.16
N LYS A 72 -24.22 -4.34 -5.13
CA LYS A 72 -25.37 -3.78 -4.42
C LYS A 72 -26.17 -2.90 -5.38
N THR A 73 -27.47 -3.14 -5.46
CA THR A 73 -28.40 -2.33 -6.27
C THR A 73 -29.10 -1.30 -5.40
N LEU A 74 -29.29 -0.09 -5.91
CA LEU A 74 -29.91 1.00 -5.12
C LEU A 74 -31.44 0.92 -5.01
N ILE A 75 -32.13 0.31 -5.99
CA ILE A 75 -33.59 0.29 -6.08
C ILE A 75 -34.03 -1.08 -6.59
N SER A 76 -35.13 -1.62 -6.05
CA SER A 76 -35.75 -2.90 -6.40
C SER A 76 -35.64 -3.22 -7.90
N PRO A 77 -34.62 -3.97 -8.33
CA PRO A 77 -34.33 -4.14 -9.74
C PRO A 77 -35.38 -5.03 -10.39
N THR A 78 -35.64 -4.81 -11.67
CA THR A 78 -36.46 -5.76 -12.43
C THR A 78 -35.75 -7.12 -12.52
N GLN A 79 -36.51 -8.21 -12.59
CA GLN A 79 -35.93 -9.56 -12.74
C GLN A 79 -34.96 -9.65 -13.93
N ARG A 80 -35.30 -8.99 -15.05
CA ARG A 80 -34.44 -8.90 -16.24
C ARG A 80 -33.11 -8.20 -15.94
N PHE A 81 -33.15 -7.09 -15.19
CA PHE A 81 -31.95 -6.36 -14.78
C PHE A 81 -31.08 -7.22 -13.85
N THR A 82 -31.68 -7.90 -12.86
CA THR A 82 -30.95 -8.79 -11.95
C THR A 82 -30.23 -9.92 -12.69
N ILE A 83 -30.88 -10.54 -13.68
CA ILE A 83 -30.26 -11.61 -14.48
C ILE A 83 -29.13 -11.06 -15.35
N MET A 84 -29.31 -9.90 -15.99
CA MET A 84 -28.22 -9.25 -16.73
C MET A 84 -27.05 -8.93 -15.82
N LEU A 85 -27.30 -8.31 -14.67
CA LEU A 85 -26.27 -7.97 -13.70
C LEU A 85 -25.52 -9.20 -13.20
N TRP A 86 -26.23 -10.27 -12.85
CA TRP A 86 -25.61 -11.53 -12.47
C TRP A 86 -24.68 -12.05 -13.57
N ARG A 87 -25.14 -12.04 -14.83
CA ARG A 87 -24.33 -12.50 -15.96
C ARG A 87 -23.10 -11.62 -16.18
N THR A 88 -23.28 -10.30 -16.20
CA THR A 88 -22.19 -9.32 -16.36
C THR A 88 -21.14 -9.50 -15.27
N VAL A 89 -21.57 -9.68 -14.01
CA VAL A 89 -20.64 -9.93 -12.90
C VAL A 89 -19.86 -11.23 -13.07
N ARG A 90 -20.48 -12.32 -13.54
CA ARG A 90 -19.77 -13.58 -13.80
C ARG A 90 -18.80 -13.48 -14.98
N GLU A 91 -19.16 -12.73 -16.01
CA GLU A 91 -18.27 -12.44 -17.15
C GLU A 91 -17.07 -11.60 -16.67
N LEU A 92 -17.30 -10.60 -15.81
CA LEU A 92 -16.25 -9.76 -15.22
C LEU A 92 -15.32 -10.55 -14.30
N GLU A 93 -15.85 -11.39 -13.41
CA GLU A 93 -15.04 -12.31 -12.59
C GLU A 93 -14.18 -13.23 -13.45
N LYS A 94 -14.73 -13.77 -14.53
CA LYS A 94 -13.98 -14.63 -15.45
C LYS A 94 -12.88 -13.86 -16.19
N LYS A 95 -13.13 -12.60 -16.55
CA LYS A 95 -12.13 -11.70 -17.17
C LYS A 95 -10.99 -11.40 -16.20
N LEU A 96 -11.30 -11.03 -14.96
CA LEU A 96 -10.31 -10.70 -13.92
C LEU A 96 -9.48 -11.91 -13.47
N ASN A 97 -10.07 -13.10 -13.40
CA ASN A 97 -9.34 -14.34 -13.12
C ASN A 97 -8.69 -14.97 -14.37
N GLY A 98 -8.82 -14.31 -15.53
CA GLY A 98 -8.22 -14.74 -16.78
C GLY A 98 -6.73 -14.36 -16.89
N PRO A 99 -6.09 -14.70 -18.02
CA PRO A 99 -4.73 -14.27 -18.30
C PRO A 99 -4.68 -12.74 -18.42
N GLN A 100 -3.77 -12.10 -17.68
CA GLN A 100 -3.56 -10.65 -17.71
C GLN A 100 -2.50 -10.27 -18.75
N VAL A 101 -2.66 -9.09 -19.34
CA VAL A 101 -1.69 -8.52 -20.31
C VAL A 101 -0.41 -8.08 -19.59
N GLU A 102 -0.58 -7.45 -18.44
CA GLU A 102 0.51 -6.99 -17.58
C GLU A 102 0.36 -7.64 -16.19
N PRO A 103 1.49 -8.03 -15.55
CA PRO A 103 1.42 -8.61 -14.21
C PRO A 103 0.88 -7.59 -13.22
N ASN A 104 -0.03 -8.01 -12.36
CA ASN A 104 -0.63 -7.20 -11.30
C ASN A 104 -1.45 -5.97 -11.78
N VAL A 105 -1.69 -5.80 -13.08
CA VAL A 105 -2.51 -4.72 -13.64
C VAL A 105 -3.75 -5.33 -14.31
N TYR A 106 -4.92 -4.82 -13.93
CA TYR A 106 -6.22 -5.31 -14.37
C TYR A 106 -7.00 -4.18 -15.04
N PHE A 107 -7.61 -4.50 -16.18
CA PHE A 107 -8.38 -3.55 -16.97
C PHE A 107 -9.86 -3.96 -16.96
N ILE A 108 -10.71 -3.02 -16.56
CA ILE A 108 -12.16 -3.14 -16.65
C ILE A 108 -12.64 -2.08 -17.64
N GLU A 109 -13.26 -2.48 -18.73
CA GLU A 109 -13.89 -1.51 -19.64
C GLU A 109 -15.10 -0.93 -18.92
N ASN A 110 -15.31 0.38 -19.02
CA ASN A 110 -16.45 1.01 -18.35
C ASN A 110 -17.79 0.47 -18.87
N SER A 111 -17.82 -0.02 -20.12
CA SER A 111 -18.98 -0.74 -20.70
C SER A 111 -19.28 -2.08 -20.05
N ASP A 112 -18.31 -2.71 -19.36
CA ASP A 112 -18.52 -3.94 -18.60
C ASP A 112 -19.25 -3.67 -17.28
N LEU A 113 -19.41 -2.41 -16.88
CA LEU A 113 -20.06 -2.00 -15.65
C LEU A 113 -21.45 -1.46 -15.95
N LEU A 114 -22.49 -2.23 -15.63
CA LEU A 114 -23.88 -1.77 -15.68
C LEU A 114 -24.10 -0.57 -14.74
N SER A 115 -24.84 0.40 -15.25
CA SER A 115 -25.30 1.58 -14.51
C SER A 115 -26.27 1.22 -13.37
N GLY A 116 -26.29 2.05 -12.32
CA GLY A 116 -27.19 1.85 -11.19
C GLY A 116 -26.69 0.85 -10.14
N VAL A 117 -25.41 0.46 -10.23
CA VAL A 117 -24.82 -0.62 -9.43
C VAL A 117 -23.56 -0.14 -8.72
N GLU A 118 -23.47 -0.46 -7.43
CA GLU A 118 -22.22 -0.41 -6.67
C GLU A 118 -21.55 -1.79 -6.74
N TYR A 119 -20.35 -1.84 -7.29
CA TYR A 119 -19.55 -3.07 -7.40
C TYR A 119 -18.60 -3.18 -6.22
N ILE A 120 -18.48 -4.38 -5.65
CA ILE A 120 -17.60 -4.69 -4.52
C ILE A 120 -16.65 -5.80 -4.99
N PHE A 121 -15.39 -5.46 -5.20
CA PHE A 121 -14.36 -6.37 -5.64
C PHE A 121 -13.61 -6.91 -4.44
N ASN A 122 -13.45 -8.23 -4.37
CA ASN A 122 -12.68 -8.92 -3.34
C ASN A 122 -11.52 -9.65 -4.02
N VAL A 123 -10.32 -9.48 -3.49
CA VAL A 123 -9.09 -10.07 -4.00
C VAL A 123 -8.42 -10.87 -2.90
N SER A 124 -8.20 -12.15 -3.13
CA SER A 124 -7.46 -13.03 -2.21
C SER A 124 -6.23 -13.60 -2.92
N GLU A 125 -5.11 -13.72 -2.22
CA GLU A 125 -3.92 -14.39 -2.75
C GLU A 125 -4.15 -15.92 -2.79
N ILE A 126 -3.75 -16.56 -3.88
CA ILE A 126 -3.81 -18.01 -4.06
C ILE A 126 -2.40 -18.55 -3.82
N GLU A 127 -2.15 -19.02 -2.60
CA GLU A 127 -0.97 -19.81 -2.31
C GLU A 127 -1.23 -21.31 -2.51
N PRO A 128 -0.24 -22.08 -2.96
CA PRO A 128 -0.43 -23.47 -3.34
C PRO A 128 -0.69 -24.44 -2.17
N ASN A 129 -0.62 -24.01 -0.90
CA ASN A 129 -0.74 -24.90 0.28
C ASN A 129 -1.28 -24.24 1.56
N SER A 130 -1.84 -23.03 1.50
CA SER A 130 -2.43 -22.34 2.67
C SER A 130 -3.92 -22.07 2.44
N ASP A 131 -4.68 -22.00 3.54
CA ASP A 131 -6.06 -21.48 3.50
C ASP A 131 -6.03 -20.07 2.89
N THR A 132 -6.98 -19.78 2.00
CA THR A 132 -7.12 -18.45 1.39
C THR A 132 -7.20 -17.37 2.46
N ASP A 133 -6.27 -16.42 2.39
CA ASP A 133 -6.16 -15.28 3.29
C ASP A 133 -7.41 -14.39 3.27
N GLU A 134 -7.57 -13.53 4.28
CA GLU A 134 -8.69 -12.58 4.32
C GLU A 134 -8.70 -11.70 3.05
N PRO A 135 -9.80 -11.70 2.28
CA PRO A 135 -9.84 -11.00 1.01
C PRO A 135 -9.78 -9.49 1.23
N LYS A 136 -8.94 -8.81 0.45
CA LYS A 136 -8.90 -7.36 0.38
C LYS A 136 -10.02 -6.87 -0.52
N SER A 137 -10.83 -5.94 -0.01
CA SER A 137 -12.00 -5.44 -0.71
C SER A 137 -11.89 -3.96 -1.06
N PHE A 138 -12.36 -3.58 -2.24
CA PHE A 138 -12.62 -2.19 -2.61
C PHE A 138 -13.93 -2.09 -3.40
N ASN A 139 -14.51 -0.89 -3.45
CA ASN A 139 -15.75 -0.64 -4.14
C ASN A 139 -15.56 0.34 -5.31
N ILE A 140 -16.33 0.11 -6.37
CA ILE A 140 -16.51 1.03 -7.49
C ILE A 140 -17.99 1.42 -7.53
N ASP A 141 -18.26 2.69 -7.27
CA ASP A 141 -19.60 3.24 -7.37
C ASP A 141 -19.91 3.63 -8.83
N ASN A 142 -20.77 2.83 -9.49
CA ASN A 142 -21.36 3.12 -10.80
C ASN A 142 -22.89 3.32 -10.70
N THR A 143 -23.36 3.85 -9.58
CA THR A 143 -24.79 4.00 -9.31
C THR A 143 -25.52 5.00 -10.20
N GLN A 144 -24.79 5.89 -10.88
CA GLN A 144 -25.36 6.91 -11.76
C GLN A 144 -25.23 6.54 -13.24
N GLY A 145 -24.39 5.55 -13.58
CA GLY A 145 -24.17 5.12 -14.96
C GLY A 145 -23.62 6.20 -15.88
N ASP A 146 -23.77 5.96 -17.19
CA ASP A 146 -23.51 6.90 -18.29
C ASP A 146 -24.61 7.97 -18.49
N GLN A 147 -25.59 8.07 -17.59
CA GLN A 147 -26.59 9.13 -17.74
C GLN A 147 -25.88 10.48 -17.58
N LYS A 148 -26.12 11.41 -18.54
CA LYS A 148 -25.72 12.81 -18.44
C LYS A 148 -26.04 13.27 -17.02
N LEU A 149 -25.02 13.45 -16.19
CA LEU A 149 -25.18 14.10 -14.91
C LEU A 149 -25.78 15.46 -15.24
N THR A 150 -27.07 15.65 -14.99
CA THR A 150 -27.64 16.98 -14.87
C THR A 150 -26.92 17.61 -13.69
N MET A 151 -25.89 18.38 -14.02
CA MET A 151 -24.85 18.95 -13.16
C MET A 151 -25.39 20.10 -12.30
N GLU A 152 -26.64 20.06 -11.88
CA GLU A 152 -27.19 21.04 -10.95
C GLU A 152 -27.20 20.46 -9.54
N GLY A 153 -26.21 20.87 -8.74
CA GLY A 153 -26.22 20.67 -7.30
C GLY A 153 -25.34 19.53 -6.75
N ARG A 154 -24.44 18.93 -7.53
CA ARG A 154 -23.41 18.03 -7.00
C ARG A 154 -22.03 18.69 -7.05
N THR A 155 -21.36 18.63 -5.90
CA THR A 155 -19.93 18.86 -5.75
C THR A 155 -19.16 17.85 -6.60
N ASP A 156 -18.10 18.31 -7.28
CA ASP A 156 -17.20 17.48 -8.08
C ASP A 156 -16.83 16.18 -7.34
N LYS A 157 -17.03 15.02 -7.97
CA LYS A 157 -16.59 13.73 -7.41
C LYS A 157 -15.10 13.55 -7.71
N PHE A 158 -14.30 13.41 -6.66
CA PHE A 158 -12.86 13.15 -6.74
C PHE A 158 -12.51 11.79 -6.13
N SER A 159 -11.64 11.04 -6.80
CA SER A 159 -10.99 9.85 -6.28
C SER A 159 -9.53 10.18 -6.00
N LEU A 160 -9.03 9.84 -4.82
CA LEU A 160 -7.67 10.12 -4.37
C LEU A 160 -6.93 8.81 -4.10
N ILE A 161 -5.79 8.61 -4.77
CA ILE A 161 -4.97 7.40 -4.68
C ILE A 161 -3.55 7.81 -4.28
N LEU A 162 -2.92 7.08 -3.36
CA LEU A 162 -1.52 7.28 -2.98
C LEU A 162 -0.62 6.23 -3.61
N VAL A 163 0.42 6.69 -4.30
CA VAL A 163 1.40 5.86 -5.02
C VAL A 163 2.77 6.07 -4.39
N GLY A 164 3.42 4.98 -3.99
CA GLY A 164 4.68 5.01 -3.23
C GLY A 164 4.95 3.72 -2.46
N SER A 165 6.03 3.66 -1.68
CA SER A 165 6.37 2.47 -0.86
C SER A 165 5.55 2.43 0.43
N GLN A 166 5.39 1.24 1.03
CA GLN A 166 4.90 1.08 2.41
C GLN A 166 6.01 0.72 3.40
N ASP A 167 7.25 0.63 2.92
CA ASP A 167 8.42 0.28 3.70
C ASP A 167 9.55 1.26 3.37
N THR A 168 10.27 1.68 4.41
CA THR A 168 11.44 2.55 4.26
C THR A 168 12.46 2.33 5.36
N TYR A 169 13.62 2.95 5.21
CA TYR A 169 14.65 3.07 6.24
C TYR A 169 14.88 4.54 6.58
N VAL A 170 15.43 4.79 7.76
CA VAL A 170 15.67 6.15 8.26
C VAL A 170 16.70 6.93 7.44
N ASP A 171 17.64 6.25 6.78
CA ASP A 171 18.68 6.82 5.92
C ASP A 171 18.21 7.11 4.49
N MET A 172 16.95 6.84 4.19
CA MET A 172 16.34 7.00 2.87
C MET A 172 15.31 8.14 2.87
N GLU A 173 15.26 8.88 1.76
CA GLU A 173 14.18 9.82 1.52
C GLU A 173 12.93 9.02 1.17
N PHE A 174 11.82 9.32 1.85
CA PHE A 174 10.56 8.65 1.60
C PHE A 174 9.63 9.54 0.80
N VAL A 175 9.16 9.04 -0.34
CA VAL A 175 8.36 9.81 -1.30
C VAL A 175 7.03 9.12 -1.56
N LEU A 176 5.96 9.90 -1.57
CA LEU A 176 4.62 9.50 -1.98
C LEU A 176 4.04 10.51 -2.96
N ASP A 177 3.42 10.02 -4.01
CA ASP A 177 2.67 10.81 -4.98
C ASP A 177 1.16 10.53 -4.82
N ALA A 178 0.38 11.57 -4.62
CA ALA A 178 -1.07 11.57 -4.68
C ALA A 178 -1.54 11.77 -6.11
N GLN A 179 -2.39 10.86 -6.57
CA GLN A 179 -3.07 10.94 -7.86
C GLN A 179 -4.55 11.18 -7.64
N VAL A 180 -5.07 12.17 -8.36
CA VAL A 180 -6.49 12.54 -8.30
C VAL A 180 -7.13 12.22 -9.64
N THR A 181 -8.28 11.56 -9.58
CA THR A 181 -9.14 11.35 -10.73
C THR A 181 -10.46 12.06 -10.48
N SER A 182 -10.83 12.97 -11.37
CA SER A 182 -12.10 13.71 -11.33
C SER A 182 -12.85 13.56 -12.66
N CYS A 183 -14.17 13.66 -12.61
CA CYS A 183 -15.00 13.52 -13.83
C CYS A 183 -15.01 14.77 -14.71
N GLN A 184 -14.62 15.91 -14.14
CA GLN A 184 -14.37 17.16 -14.86
C GLN A 184 -12.90 17.54 -14.71
N ALA A 185 -12.31 18.07 -15.77
CA ALA A 185 -10.98 18.66 -15.71
C ALA A 185 -11.05 19.94 -14.87
N THR A 186 -10.69 19.83 -13.60
CA THR A 186 -10.57 20.96 -12.67
C THR A 186 -9.18 20.93 -12.03
N GLN A 187 -8.62 22.11 -11.80
CA GLN A 187 -7.39 22.29 -11.03
C GLN A 187 -7.68 23.06 -9.73
N ASP A 188 -8.96 23.19 -9.37
CA ASP A 188 -9.42 23.95 -8.21
C ASP A 188 -9.34 23.12 -6.91
N TYR A 189 -8.18 22.49 -6.67
CA TYR A 189 -7.93 21.73 -5.47
C TYR A 189 -6.48 21.80 -5.02
N TYR A 190 -6.24 21.48 -3.75
CA TYR A 190 -4.91 21.32 -3.20
C TYR A 190 -4.88 20.19 -2.15
N PHE A 191 -3.68 19.69 -1.89
CA PHE A 191 -3.45 18.57 -0.98
C PHE A 191 -2.93 19.06 0.36
N MET A 192 -3.43 18.47 1.44
CA MET A 192 -2.91 18.62 2.79
C MET A 192 -2.44 17.28 3.32
N TRP A 193 -1.21 17.25 3.82
CA TRP A 193 -0.58 16.05 4.34
C TRP A 193 -0.48 16.13 5.85
N THR A 194 -0.81 15.02 6.51
CA THR A 194 -0.58 14.82 7.94
C THR A 194 0.08 13.47 8.13
N ILE A 195 1.10 13.41 8.98
CA ILE A 195 1.80 12.15 9.30
C ILE A 195 1.83 11.99 10.81
N LYS A 196 1.42 10.82 11.30
CA LYS A 196 1.42 10.50 12.72
C LYS A 196 1.98 9.09 12.93
N ASN A 197 2.73 8.87 14.01
CA ASN A 197 3.04 7.50 14.43
C ASN A 197 1.92 6.91 15.29
N GLU A 198 2.06 5.63 15.63
CA GLU A 198 1.15 4.92 16.54
C GLU A 198 1.03 5.59 17.94
N LEU A 199 2.03 6.36 18.35
CA LEU A 199 2.02 7.13 19.61
C LEU A 199 1.36 8.51 19.47
N GLY A 200 0.89 8.88 18.27
CA GLY A 200 0.28 10.18 17.97
C GLY A 200 1.28 11.33 17.79
N GLU A 201 2.60 11.07 17.79
CA GLU A 201 3.61 12.07 17.45
C GLU A 201 3.50 12.41 15.96
N SER A 202 3.25 13.69 15.66
CA SER A 202 3.15 14.15 14.27
C SER A 202 4.48 14.64 13.72
N ILE A 203 4.76 14.31 12.47
CA ILE A 203 5.90 14.87 11.73
C ILE A 203 5.47 16.15 11.04
N ASN A 204 6.26 17.21 11.17
CA ASN A 204 5.94 18.48 10.53
C ASN A 204 6.18 18.40 9.01
N VAL A 205 5.08 18.26 8.27
CA VAL A 205 5.07 18.27 6.79
C VAL A 205 4.26 19.44 6.22
N SER A 206 3.93 20.43 7.06
CA SER A 206 3.06 21.57 6.71
C SER A 206 3.59 22.44 5.57
N HIS A 207 4.89 22.37 5.27
CA HIS A 207 5.54 23.08 4.16
C HIS A 207 5.33 22.39 2.80
N ILE A 208 4.84 21.15 2.78
CA ILE A 208 4.67 20.36 1.58
C ILE A 208 3.23 20.53 1.06
N ARG A 209 3.01 21.57 0.25
CA ARG A 209 1.75 21.76 -0.48
C ARG A 209 1.91 21.25 -1.90
N GLY A 210 1.15 20.21 -2.25
CA GLY A 210 1.16 19.64 -3.59
C GLY A 210 0.89 18.15 -3.60
N SER A 211 0.81 17.58 -4.80
CA SER A 211 0.54 16.15 -5.00
C SER A 211 1.69 15.25 -4.53
N ARG A 212 2.88 15.77 -4.26
CA ARG A 212 4.04 14.98 -3.85
C ARG A 212 4.44 15.28 -2.42
N LEU A 213 4.43 14.25 -1.59
CA LEU A 213 4.97 14.24 -0.24
C LEU A 213 6.42 13.73 -0.28
N SER A 214 7.36 14.51 0.25
CA SER A 214 8.76 14.08 0.44
C SER A 214 9.17 14.23 1.89
N ILE A 215 9.52 13.11 2.54
CA ILE A 215 10.00 13.09 3.92
C ILE A 215 11.53 12.96 3.88
N PRO A 216 12.27 13.97 4.37
CA PRO A 216 13.73 13.91 4.40
C PRO A 216 14.25 12.77 5.26
N LYS A 217 15.44 12.28 4.90
CA LYS A 217 16.21 11.32 5.69
C LYS A 217 16.30 11.76 7.15
N TYR A 218 16.29 10.80 8.06
CA TYR A 218 16.43 10.98 9.50
C TYR A 218 15.31 11.80 10.16
N SER A 219 14.18 12.03 9.47
CA SER A 219 12.98 12.64 10.07
C SER A 219 12.07 11.62 10.76
N LEU A 220 12.27 10.33 10.45
CA LEU A 220 11.42 9.19 10.84
C LEU A 220 12.18 8.25 11.76
N LYS A 221 11.58 7.81 12.88
CA LYS A 221 12.24 6.91 13.83
C LYS A 221 12.19 5.44 13.36
N ALA A 222 13.31 4.74 13.48
CA ALA A 222 13.40 3.31 13.19
C ALA A 222 12.50 2.49 14.13
N GLY A 223 11.86 1.46 13.59
CA GLY A 223 10.99 0.54 14.34
C GLY A 223 9.54 0.99 14.50
N PHE A 224 9.20 2.21 14.06
CA PHE A 224 7.85 2.75 14.15
C PHE A 224 7.04 2.51 12.87
N THR A 225 5.73 2.35 13.05
CA THR A 225 4.75 2.50 11.97
C THR A 225 4.18 3.91 12.00
N TYR A 226 3.96 4.46 10.82
CA TYR A 226 3.40 5.78 10.61
C TYR A 226 2.18 5.70 9.69
N ASP A 227 1.17 6.50 10.00
CA ASP A 227 -0.01 6.71 9.16
C ASP A 227 0.08 8.08 8.49
N ILE A 228 0.02 8.07 7.16
CA ILE A 228 -0.07 9.27 6.34
C ILE A 228 -1.52 9.50 5.98
N ASN A 229 -2.06 10.65 6.35
CA ASN A 229 -3.35 11.12 5.86
C ASN A 229 -3.11 12.18 4.77
N CYS A 230 -3.72 11.96 3.60
CA CYS A 230 -3.78 12.94 2.52
C CYS A 230 -5.21 13.40 2.38
N GLU A 231 -5.45 14.68 2.64
CA GLU A 231 -6.75 15.32 2.51
C GLU A 231 -6.74 16.23 1.27
N LEU A 232 -7.83 16.19 0.52
CA LEU A 232 -8.05 17.03 -0.65
C LEU A 232 -9.05 18.12 -0.32
N TYR A 233 -8.67 19.37 -0.55
CA TYR A 233 -9.50 20.55 -0.31
C TYR A 233 -9.74 21.29 -1.62
N LYS A 234 -10.93 21.85 -1.77
CA LYS A 234 -11.27 22.72 -2.88
C LYS A 234 -10.66 24.10 -2.64
N LYS A 235 -9.97 24.67 -3.64
CA LYS A 235 -9.24 25.91 -3.44
C LYS A 235 -10.15 27.16 -3.41
N SER A 236 -11.32 27.11 -4.05
CA SER A 236 -12.25 28.24 -4.10
C SER A 236 -12.90 28.59 -2.76
N ASP A 237 -13.27 27.58 -1.97
CA ASP A 237 -14.10 27.71 -0.78
C ASP A 237 -13.51 26.99 0.45
N ASP A 238 -12.30 26.44 0.31
CA ASP A 238 -11.61 25.65 1.34
C ASP A 238 -12.43 24.46 1.85
N CYS A 239 -13.35 23.95 1.02
CA CYS A 239 -14.21 22.85 1.39
C CYS A 239 -13.45 21.52 1.29
N PHE A 240 -13.57 20.70 2.33
CA PHE A 240 -13.08 19.33 2.31
C PHE A 240 -13.79 18.52 1.23
N ILE A 241 -13.02 17.84 0.39
CA ILE A 241 -13.54 17.01 -0.70
C ILE A 241 -13.51 15.53 -0.29
N THR A 242 -12.32 15.00 -0.03
CA THR A 242 -12.07 13.58 0.26
C THR A 242 -10.72 13.41 0.94
N GLN A 243 -10.48 12.21 1.48
CA GLN A 243 -9.19 11.86 2.07
C GLN A 243 -8.84 10.40 1.81
N THR A 244 -7.57 10.08 1.97
CA THR A 244 -7.07 8.71 1.96
C THR A 244 -5.92 8.57 2.93
N THR A 245 -5.81 7.39 3.54
CA THR A 245 -4.78 7.07 4.51
C THR A 245 -3.88 5.95 4.01
N LEU A 246 -2.60 6.03 4.33
CA LEU A 246 -1.62 5.00 4.02
C LEU A 246 -0.69 4.74 5.21
N PRO A 247 -0.74 3.53 5.80
CA PRO A 247 0.29 3.10 6.75
C PRO A 247 1.58 2.76 6.02
N PHE A 248 2.71 3.10 6.63
CA PHE A 248 4.03 2.65 6.21
C PHE A 248 4.94 2.37 7.42
N ARG A 249 5.89 1.45 7.24
CA ARG A 249 6.80 0.98 8.29
C ARG A 249 8.22 1.46 8.05
N VAL A 250 8.88 1.87 9.13
CA VAL A 250 10.28 2.27 9.13
C VAL A 250 11.10 1.16 9.77
N HIS A 251 11.95 0.51 8.98
CA HIS A 251 12.73 -0.64 9.41
C HIS A 251 14.01 -0.24 10.14
N HIS A 252 14.48 -1.14 11.00
CA HIS A 252 15.81 -1.06 11.60
C HIS A 252 16.88 -1.40 10.58
N ARG A 253 17.91 -0.56 10.49
CA ARG A 253 19.18 -0.85 9.80
C ARG A 253 20.17 -1.54 10.74
N GLY A 254 20.08 -1.26 12.04
CA GLY A 254 21.00 -1.78 13.05
C GLY A 254 22.36 -1.08 13.07
N ILE A 255 23.35 -1.79 13.61
CA ILE A 255 24.70 -1.27 13.83
C ILE A 255 25.65 -1.87 12.80
N GLU A 256 26.39 -1.00 12.14
CA GLU A 256 27.47 -1.38 11.24
C GLU A 256 28.82 -1.14 11.92
N VAL A 257 29.64 -2.18 12.00
CA VAL A 257 30.96 -2.14 12.66
C VAL A 257 32.04 -2.41 11.62
N TYR A 258 32.85 -1.39 11.36
CA TYR A 258 34.02 -1.49 10.52
C TYR A 258 35.25 -1.73 11.38
N LEU A 259 35.86 -2.90 11.20
CA LEU A 259 37.15 -3.26 11.77
C LEU A 259 38.18 -3.19 10.65
N ASN A 260 39.24 -2.41 10.83
CA ASN A 260 40.27 -2.25 9.81
C ASN A 260 41.31 -3.40 9.83
N VAL A 261 41.02 -4.50 10.52
CA VAL A 261 41.99 -5.59 10.72
C VAL A 261 41.30 -6.95 10.77
N ASP A 262 41.65 -7.81 9.81
CA ASP A 262 41.13 -9.19 9.74
C ASP A 262 41.93 -10.17 10.62
N THR A 263 43.22 -9.89 10.85
CA THR A 263 44.09 -10.74 11.70
C THR A 263 45.24 -9.92 12.29
N ILE A 264 45.47 -10.05 13.60
CA ILE A 264 46.59 -9.43 14.32
C ILE A 264 47.48 -10.51 14.91
N ILE A 265 48.77 -10.44 14.60
CA ILE A 265 49.81 -11.26 15.23
C ILE A 265 50.73 -10.30 15.99
N THR A 266 50.72 -10.40 17.32
CA THR A 266 51.53 -9.56 18.21
C THR A 266 52.34 -10.42 19.19
N THR A 267 53.40 -9.86 19.74
CA THR A 267 54.23 -10.51 20.77
C THR A 267 53.73 -10.18 22.18
N VAL A 268 54.07 -11.01 23.16
CA VAL A 268 53.51 -10.99 24.53
C VAL A 268 53.72 -9.65 25.27
N HIS A 269 54.60 -8.78 24.78
CA HIS A 269 55.00 -7.53 25.46
C HIS A 269 54.89 -6.28 24.58
N SER A 270 54.13 -6.34 23.48
CA SER A 270 53.91 -5.18 22.62
C SER A 270 52.49 -4.66 22.77
N PRO A 271 52.28 -3.41 23.26
CA PRO A 271 50.97 -2.79 23.21
C PRO A 271 50.57 -2.57 21.75
N PHE A 272 49.30 -2.77 21.45
CA PHE A 272 48.72 -2.49 20.15
C PHE A 272 47.35 -1.83 20.35
N ASN A 273 46.91 -1.08 19.34
CA ASN A 273 45.60 -0.44 19.32
C ASN A 273 44.82 -0.97 18.12
N ILE A 274 43.54 -1.29 18.34
CA ILE A 274 42.59 -1.55 17.26
C ILE A 274 41.64 -0.37 17.22
N GLU A 275 41.52 0.23 16.05
CA GLU A 275 40.50 1.24 15.78
C GLU A 275 39.32 0.59 15.09
N ALA A 276 38.12 0.88 15.59
CA ALA A 276 36.87 0.44 15.02
C ALA A 276 35.99 1.66 14.77
N LEU A 277 35.34 1.71 13.61
CA LEU A 277 34.28 2.67 13.33
C LEU A 277 32.94 1.96 13.54
N VAL A 278 32.14 2.48 14.45
CA VAL A 278 30.80 1.98 14.74
C VAL A 278 29.79 3.02 14.27
N ILE A 279 28.94 2.65 13.31
CA ILE A 279 27.85 3.49 12.82
C ILE A 279 26.54 2.86 13.30
N ASN A 280 25.79 3.59 14.12
CA ASN A 280 24.44 3.22 14.48
C ASN A 280 23.46 3.95 13.55
N HIS A 281 22.87 3.23 12.62
CA HIS A 281 21.94 3.82 11.65
C HIS A 281 20.59 4.14 12.26
N ASP A 282 20.22 3.52 13.38
CA ASP A 282 18.91 3.66 14.02
C ASP A 282 18.87 4.76 15.09
N ASN A 283 20.02 5.21 15.58
CA ASN A 283 20.13 6.25 16.60
C ASN A 283 20.92 7.44 16.06
N TYR A 284 20.19 8.49 15.72
CA TYR A 284 20.72 9.74 15.18
C TYR A 284 20.12 10.91 15.96
N GLU A 285 20.90 11.98 16.15
CA GLU A 285 20.34 13.23 16.69
C GLU A 285 19.37 13.79 15.66
N SER A 286 18.11 13.98 16.06
CA SER A 286 17.13 14.63 15.20
C SER A 286 17.67 16.02 14.85
N LEU A 287 17.97 16.25 13.57
CA LEU A 287 18.18 17.59 13.06
C LEU A 287 16.83 18.29 13.16
N SER A 288 16.58 18.95 14.29
CA SER A 288 15.47 19.88 14.42
C SER A 288 15.73 20.98 13.39
N VAL A 289 15.04 20.92 12.26
CA VAL A 289 15.02 22.03 11.30
C VAL A 289 14.27 23.16 11.99
N SER A 290 15.01 24.00 12.71
CA SER A 290 14.53 25.29 13.17
C SER A 290 14.44 26.22 11.95
N THR A 291 13.23 26.38 11.44
CA THR A 291 12.80 27.53 10.64
C THR A 291 11.78 28.32 11.43
#